data_AF-A0A7S5L0C3-F1
#
_entry.id   AF-A0A7S5L0C3-F1
#
_cell.length_a   1.000
_cell.length_b   1.000
_cell.length_c   1.000
_cell.angle_alpha   90.00
_cell.angle_beta   90.00
_cell.angle_gamma   90.00
#
_symmetry.space_group_name_H-M   'P 1'
#
loop_
_entity.id
_entity.type
_entity.pdbx_description
1 polymer ?
#
loop_
_entity_poly.entity_id
_entity_poly.type
_entity_poly.pdbx_seq_one_letter_code
_entity_poly.pdbx_strand_id
1 'polypeptide(L)' 'FVIVEMVDEVQVDYYDSNTQRIVLKQDWMDQFYSNEPGGDSLERETEKRKGHQQVAKVNMGTLKK' A
#
# COMPACT_ATOMS: atom_id res chain seq x y z
N PHE A 1 -8.73 1.95 -7.49
CA PHE A 1 -7.25 1.85 -7.52
C PHE A 1 -6.86 0.80 -6.50
N VAL A 2 -6.01 -0.15 -6.87
CA VAL A 2 -5.62 -1.28 -6.03
C VAL A 2 -4.12 -1.49 -6.20
N ILE A 3 -3.44 -1.79 -5.09
CA ILE A 3 -2.05 -2.26 -5.08
C ILE A 3 -2.04 -3.60 -4.36
N VAL A 4 -1.32 -4.57 -4.95
CA VAL A 4 -1.04 -5.87 -4.34
C VAL A 4 0.46 -6.06 -4.40
N GLU A 5 1.07 -6.35 -3.25
CA GLU A 5 2.49 -6.70 -3.18
C GLU A 5 2.66 -8.21 -3.12
N MET A 6 3.57 -8.73 -3.94
CA MET A 6 3.89 -10.14 -4.08
C MET A 6 5.37 -10.37 -3.79
N VAL A 7 5.69 -11.39 -3.00
CA VAL A 7 7.06 -11.89 -2.77
C VAL A 7 7.04 -13.38 -3.03
N ASP A 8 7.87 -13.85 -3.96
CA ASP A 8 7.93 -15.27 -4.38
C ASP A 8 6.55 -15.88 -4.65
N GLU A 9 5.75 -15.20 -5.49
CA GLU A 9 4.37 -15.58 -5.87
C GLU A 9 3.35 -15.60 -4.71
N VAL A 10 3.76 -15.21 -3.49
CA VAL A 10 2.88 -15.08 -2.33
C VAL A 10 2.45 -13.63 -2.15
N GLN A 11 1.15 -13.41 -1.94
CA GLN A 11 0.65 -12.08 -1.60
C GLN A 11 1.03 -11.71 -0.17
N VAL A 12 1.74 -10.59 -0.01
CA VAL A 12 2.24 -10.12 1.28
C VAL A 12 1.42 -8.97 1.85
N ASP A 13 0.83 -8.14 0.99
CA ASP A 13 -0.10 -7.12 1.42
C ASP A 13 -1.16 -6.74 0.36
N TYR A 14 -2.08 -5.89 0.78
CA TYR A 14 -3.18 -5.38 -0.04
C TYR A 14 -3.50 -3.93 0.33
N TYR A 15 -3.72 -3.08 -0.67
CA TYR A 15 -4.27 -1.73 -0.49
C TYR A 15 -5.35 -1.47 -1.54
N ASP A 16 -6.45 -0.85 -1.14
CA ASP A 16 -7.50 -0.39 -2.05
C ASP A 16 -7.99 1.02 -1.74
N SER A 17 -8.55 1.67 -2.75
CA SER A 17 -9.03 3.04 -2.65
C SER A 17 -10.26 3.26 -1.76
N ASN A 18 -10.96 2.21 -1.35
CA ASN A 18 -12.13 2.31 -0.47
C ASN A 18 -11.69 2.30 1.00
N THR A 19 -10.79 1.38 1.37
CA THR A 19 -10.30 1.26 2.76
C THR A 19 -9.13 2.20 3.05
N GLN A 20 -8.34 2.55 2.02
CA GLN A 20 -7.17 3.41 2.08
C GLN A 20 -6.16 3.01 3.18
N ARG A 21 -6.01 1.70 3.40
CA ARG A 21 -5.11 1.12 4.39
C ARG A 21 -4.37 -0.06 3.78
N ILE A 22 -3.12 -0.27 4.21
CA ILE A 22 -2.38 -1.49 3.94
C ILE A 22 -2.88 -2.61 4.88
N VAL A 23 -3.30 -3.71 4.29
CA VAL A 23 -3.66 -4.95 5.00
C VAL A 23 -2.59 -5.98 4.73
N LEU A 24 -1.79 -6.27 5.76
CA LEU A 24 -0.77 -7.32 5.71
C LEU A 24 -1.43 -8.69 5.68
N LYS A 25 -0.83 -9.63 4.93
CA LYS A 25 -1.38 -10.97 4.69
C LYS A 25 -0.52 -12.09 5.24
N GLN A 26 0.72 -11.78 5.64
CA GLN A 26 1.69 -12.76 6.13
C GLN A 26 2.24 -12.33 7.49
N ASP A 27 2.35 -13.28 8.41
CA ASP A 27 2.80 -13.03 9.79
C ASP A 27 4.21 -12.40 9.84
N TRP A 28 5.08 -12.79 8.91
CA TRP A 28 6.44 -12.27 8.84
C TRP A 28 6.48 -10.79 8.42
N MET A 29 5.50 -10.30 7.65
CA MET A 29 5.39 -8.87 7.38
C MET A 29 4.87 -8.10 8.59
N ASP A 30 3.93 -8.67 9.33
CA ASP A 30 3.42 -8.06 10.57
C ASP A 30 4.55 -7.92 11.60
N GLN A 31 5.39 -8.96 11.72
CA GLN A 31 6.60 -8.93 12.54
C GLN A 31 7.63 -7.92 12.02
N PHE A 32 7.84 -7.82 10.71
CA PHE A 32 8.77 -6.85 10.12
C PHE A 32 8.40 -5.41 10.51
N TYR A 33 7.14 -5.02 10.29
CA TYR A 33 6.66 -3.68 10.62
C TYR A 33 6.60 -3.42 12.13
N SER A 34 6.26 -4.44 12.94
CA SER A 34 6.22 -4.30 14.40
C SER A 34 7.60 -4.13 15.04
N ASN A 35 8.64 -4.70 14.42
CA ASN A 35 10.02 -4.65 14.92
C ASN A 35 10.84 -3.50 14.30
N GLU A 36 10.26 -2.71 13.38
CA GLU A 36 11.00 -1.64 12.72
C GLU A 36 11.30 -0.49 13.71
N PRO A 37 12.58 -0.08 13.85
CA PRO A 37 12.94 1.05 14.69
C PRO A 37 12.22 2.32 14.23
N GLY A 38 11.38 2.89 15.09
CA GLY A 38 10.64 4.13 14.80
C GLY A 38 9.14 3.95 14.57
N GLY A 39 8.60 2.73 14.54
CA GLY A 39 7.16 2.42 14.71
C GLY A 39 6.16 2.89 13.64
N ASP A 40 6.50 3.91 12.85
CA ASP A 40 5.55 4.61 11.96
C ASP A 40 5.68 4.17 10.49
N SER A 41 6.45 3.11 10.20
CA SER A 41 6.80 2.75 8.82
C SER A 41 5.61 2.25 8.01
N LEU A 42 4.72 1.44 8.59
CA LEU A 42 3.51 0.97 7.93
C LEU A 42 2.53 2.12 7.62
N GLU A 43 2.43 3.10 8.53
CA GLU A 43 1.64 4.32 8.31
C GLU A 43 2.24 5.14 7.16
N ARG A 44 3.56 5.32 7.15
CA ARG A 44 4.26 6.03 6.08
C ARG A 44 4.09 5.35 4.72
N GLU A 45 4.15 4.02 4.66
CA GLU A 45 3.87 3.29 3.42
C GLU A 45 2.41 3.44 2.99
N THR A 46 1.47 3.49 3.94
CA THR A 46 0.05 3.75 3.65
C THR A 46 -0.14 5.14 3.01
N GLU A 47 0.51 6.18 3.55
CA GLU A 47 0.44 7.53 2.99
C GLU A 47 1.07 7.63 1.59
N LYS A 48 2.17 6.91 1.33
CA LYS A 48 2.73 6.80 -0.03
C LYS A 48 1.72 6.20 -1.01
N ARG A 49 1.01 5.13 -0.63
CA ARG A 49 -0.01 4.49 -1.49
C ARG A 49 -1.21 5.41 -1.74
N LYS A 50 -1.62 6.24 -0.76
CA LYS A 50 -2.59 7.33 -0.98
C LYS A 50 -2.07 8.35 -2.00
N GLY A 51 -0.81 8.72 -1.93
CA GLY A 51 -0.15 9.57 -2.93
C GLY A 51 -0.22 8.98 -4.35
N HIS A 52 0.16 7.71 -4.51
CA HIS A 52 0.06 7.00 -5.80
C HIS A 52 -1.37 6.94 -6.34
N GLN A 53 -2.36 6.72 -5.47
CA GLN A 53 -3.77 6.76 -5.84
C GLN A 53 -4.18 8.14 -6.41
N GLN A 54 -3.74 9.25 -5.81
CA GLN A 54 -4.06 10.59 -6.32
C GLN A 54 -3.42 10.84 -7.68
N VAL A 55 -2.15 10.43 -7.87
CA VAL A 55 -1.46 10.53 -9.16
C VAL A 55 -2.21 9.75 -10.25
N ALA A 56 -2.61 8.51 -9.96
CA ALA A 56 -3.39 7.71 -10.90
C ALA A 56 -4.73 8.37 -11.26
N LYS A 57 -5.43 8.95 -10.27
CA LYS A 57 -6.69 9.68 -10.49
C LYS A 57 -6.51 10.88 -11.42
N VAL A 58 -5.47 11.70 -11.18
CA VAL A 58 -5.15 12.87 -12.00
C VAL A 58 -4.80 12.44 -13.42
N ASN A 59 -3.92 11.44 -13.58
CA ASN A 59 -3.50 10.94 -14.89
C ASN A 59 -4.67 10.40 -15.70
N MET A 60 -5.57 9.63 -15.10
CA MET A 60 -6.79 9.18 -15.79
C MET A 60 -7.70 10.35 -16.19
N GLY A 61 -7.81 11.37 -15.35
CA GLY A 61 -8.54 12.60 -15.66
C GLY A 61 -7.94 13.35 -16.85
N THR A 62 -6.61 13.40 -16.95
CA THR A 62 -5.89 14.02 -18.07
C THR A 62 -6.01 13.19 -19.35
N LEU A 63 -5.84 11.87 -19.28
CA LEU A 63 -5.90 10.97 -20.44
C LEU A 63 -7.30 10.85 -21.06
N LYS A 64 -8.36 11.11 -20.29
CA LYS A 64 -9.73 11.10 -20.78
C LYS A 64 -10.12 12.37 -21.54
N LYS A 65 -9.34 13.44 -21.45
CA LYS A 65 -9.57 14.68 -22.19
C LYS A 65 -9.17 14.51 -23.64
#